data_AF-A0AAW7XGU7-F1
#
_entry.id   AF-A0AAW7XGU7-F1
#
_cell.length_a   1.000
_cell.length_b   1.000
_cell.length_c   1.000
_cell.angle_alpha   90.00
_cell.angle_beta   90.00
_cell.angle_gamma   90.00
#
_symmetry.space_group_name_H-M   'P 1'
#
loop_
_entity.id
_entity.type
_entity.pdbx_description
1 polymer ?
#
loop_
_entity_poly.entity_id
_entity_poly.type
_entity_poly.pdbx_seq_one_letter_code
_entity_poly.pdbx_strand_id
1 'polypeptide(L)'
;MEPLFVFLFSGFVAMSAALSARDINKLPEEQKTGRLASRNAQVAVVFAGNLAALTLVGALAYGMRQLEWWIPLVCVFISFPVVHFVFFQRLWSDLINLSLMTLLVIVAIAALYYYW
;
A
#
# COMPACT_ATOMS: atom_id res chain seq x y z
N MET A 1 -10.97 -18.63 1.92
CA MET A 1 -11.02 -17.63 0.84
C MET A 1 -10.16 -18.11 -0.31
N GLU A 2 -10.51 -17.81 -1.56
CA GLU A 2 -9.61 -18.13 -2.68
C GLU A 2 -8.29 -17.33 -2.56
N PRO A 3 -7.14 -17.95 -2.87
CA PRO A 3 -5.83 -17.28 -2.79
C PRO A 3 -5.77 -16.00 -3.61
N LEU A 4 -6.48 -15.98 -4.74
CA LEU A 4 -6.59 -14.80 -5.60
C LEU A 4 -7.13 -13.58 -4.82
N PHE A 5 -8.18 -13.74 -4.02
CA PHE A 5 -8.74 -12.62 -3.27
C PHE A 5 -7.80 -12.12 -2.17
N VAL A 6 -7.13 -13.04 -1.46
CA VAL A 6 -6.14 -12.68 -0.44
C VAL A 6 -5.00 -11.89 -1.07
N PHE A 7 -4.49 -12.35 -2.21
CA PHE A 7 -3.45 -11.67 -2.97
C PHE A 7 -3.90 -10.29 -3.47
N LEU A 8 -5.05 -10.21 -4.15
CA LEU A 8 -5.55 -8.97 -4.73
C LEU A 8 -5.78 -7.91 -3.66
N PHE A 9 -6.41 -8.28 -2.54
CA PHE A 9 -6.67 -7.36 -1.44
C PHE A 9 -5.38 -6.90 -0.77
N SER A 10 -4.55 -7.84 -0.31
CA SER A 10 -3.32 -7.51 0.42
C SER A 10 -2.32 -6.73 -0.45
N GLY A 11 -2.14 -7.15 -1.70
CA GLY A 11 -1.25 -6.50 -2.64
C GLY A 11 -1.72 -5.10 -3.03
N PHE A 12 -3.02 -4.94 -3.33
CA PHE A 12 -3.56 -3.64 -3.70
C PHE A 12 -3.46 -2.60 -2.57
N VAL A 13 -3.85 -3.00 -1.36
CA VAL A 13 -3.81 -2.15 -0.17
C VAL A 13 -2.37 -1.74 0.16
N ALA A 14 -1.45 -2.71 0.13
CA ALA A 14 -0.04 -2.47 0.40
C ALA A 14 0.59 -1.52 -0.65
N MET A 15 0.29 -1.72 -1.94
CA MET A 15 0.76 -0.83 -3.00
C MET A 15 0.19 0.58 -2.83
N SER A 16 -1.11 0.70 -2.52
CA SER A 16 -1.76 2.01 -2.34
C SER A 16 -1.20 2.79 -1.15
N ALA A 17 -0.94 2.12 -0.03
CA ALA A 17 -0.28 2.74 1.12
C ALA A 17 1.16 3.17 0.79
N ALA A 18 1.93 2.33 0.11
CA ALA A 18 3.31 2.63 -0.25
C ALA A 18 3.42 3.81 -1.23
N LEU A 19 2.53 3.88 -2.24
CA LEU A 19 2.46 5.00 -3.17
C LEU A 19 2.05 6.30 -2.48
N SER A 20 1.02 6.26 -1.62
CA SER A 20 0.56 7.44 -0.88
C SER A 20 1.66 7.99 0.05
N ALA A 21 2.37 7.10 0.76
CA ALA A 21 3.49 7.51 1.62
C ALA A 21 4.62 8.14 0.81
N ARG A 22 4.94 7.58 -0.37
CA ARG A 22 5.96 8.11 -1.27
C ARG A 22 5.60 9.51 -1.73
N ASP A 23 4.36 9.73 -2.14
CA ASP A 23 3.92 11.00 -2.70
C ASP A 23 3.88 12.10 -1.61
N ILE A 24 3.44 11.77 -0.37
CA ILE A 24 3.57 12.66 0.79
C ILE A 24 5.03 12.99 1.11
N ASN A 25 5.92 11.98 1.07
CA ASN A 25 7.32 12.19 1.42
C ASN A 25 8.06 13.08 0.40
N LYS A 26 7.63 13.04 -0.87
CA LYS A 26 8.15 13.87 -1.96
C LYS A 26 7.68 15.33 -1.92
N LEU A 27 6.71 15.68 -1.08
CA LEU A 27 6.28 17.08 -0.95
C LEU A 27 7.45 17.96 -0.47
N PRO A 28 7.61 19.19 -1.02
CA PRO A 28 8.55 20.18 -0.50
C PRO A 28 8.23 20.52 0.97
N GLU A 29 9.23 20.83 1.78
CA GLU A 29 9.02 21.17 3.21
C GLU A 29 8.06 22.35 3.40
N GLU A 30 8.11 23.33 2.49
CA GLU A 30 7.23 24.49 2.46
C GLU A 30 5.74 24.11 2.28
N GLN A 31 5.45 22.98 1.65
CA GLN A 31 4.09 22.48 1.42
C GLN A 31 3.61 21.53 2.53
N LYS A 32 4.50 21.08 3.42
CA LYS A 32 4.17 20.22 4.57
C LYS A 32 3.57 21.08 5.69
N THR A 33 2.33 21.51 5.50
CA THR A 33 1.60 22.33 6.48
C THR A 33 0.71 21.48 7.40
N GLY A 34 0.32 22.02 8.56
CA GLY A 34 -0.59 21.37 9.50
C GLY A 34 -0.01 20.09 10.12
N ARG A 35 -0.74 18.96 10.03
CA ARG A 35 -0.33 17.66 10.61
C ARG A 35 0.99 17.12 10.04
N LEU A 36 1.39 17.49 8.82
CA LEU A 36 2.63 17.03 8.18
C LEU A 36 3.88 17.85 8.56
N ALA A 37 3.69 19.00 9.21
CA ALA A 37 4.80 19.86 9.64
C ALA A 37 5.59 19.25 10.81
N SER A 38 4.97 18.36 11.59
CA SER A 38 5.62 17.71 12.73
C SER A 38 6.60 16.63 12.28
N ARG A 39 7.80 16.63 12.87
CA ARG A 39 8.79 15.57 12.67
C ARG A 39 8.24 14.17 12.98
N ASN A 40 7.38 14.05 14.00
CA ASN A 40 6.77 12.78 14.37
C ASN A 40 5.81 12.26 13.28
N ALA A 41 5.08 13.16 12.63
CA ALA A 41 4.18 12.79 11.54
C ALA A 41 4.96 12.33 10.31
N GLN A 42 6.08 12.99 9.99
CA GLN A 42 6.95 12.58 8.89
C GLN A 42 7.55 11.20 9.13
N VAL A 43 8.02 10.95 10.35
CA VAL A 43 8.52 9.62 10.77
C VAL A 43 7.41 8.58 10.62
N ALA A 44 6.19 8.87 11.09
CA ALA A 44 5.05 7.96 10.96
C ALA A 44 4.72 7.62 9.49
N VAL A 45 4.78 8.61 8.58
CA VAL A 45 4.57 8.38 7.14
C VAL A 45 5.61 7.43 6.57
N VAL A 46 6.89 7.61 6.92
CA VAL A 46 7.97 6.73 6.47
C VAL A 46 7.79 5.31 7.00
N PHE A 47 7.47 5.16 8.29
CA PHE A 47 7.19 3.85 8.87
C PHE A 47 6.00 3.16 8.21
N ALA A 48 4.90 3.88 7.98
CA ALA A 48 3.73 3.38 7.29
C ALA A 48 4.07 2.91 5.86
N GLY A 49 4.82 3.72 5.11
CA GLY A 49 5.27 3.38 3.76
C GLY A 49 6.16 2.12 3.74
N ASN A 50 7.11 2.01 4.67
CA ASN A 50 7.99 0.85 4.75
C ASN A 50 7.24 -0.42 5.15
N LEU A 51 6.31 -0.32 6.11
CA LEU A 51 5.46 -1.44 6.51
C LEU A 51 4.60 -1.93 5.33
N ALA A 52 4.04 -0.99 4.57
CA ALA A 52 3.28 -1.29 3.37
C ALA A 52 4.17 -1.97 2.30
N ALA A 53 5.38 -1.46 2.07
CA ALA A 53 6.32 -2.07 1.13
C ALA A 53 6.70 -3.51 1.51
N LEU A 54 6.98 -3.77 2.80
CA LEU A 54 7.25 -5.12 3.29
C LEU A 54 6.03 -6.03 3.13
N THR A 55 4.83 -5.51 3.38
CA THR A 55 3.58 -6.25 3.18
C THR A 55 3.34 -6.57 1.71
N LEU A 56 3.69 -5.65 0.80
CA LEU A 56 3.59 -5.86 -0.65
C LEU A 56 4.55 -6.97 -1.11
N VAL A 57 5.78 -6.99 -0.59
CA VAL A 57 6.73 -8.09 -0.83
C VAL A 57 6.17 -9.42 -0.32
N GLY A 58 5.56 -9.43 0.87
CA GLY A 58 4.84 -10.58 1.40
C GLY A 58 3.69 -11.03 0.49
N ALA A 59 2.83 -10.11 0.07
CA ALA A 59 1.73 -10.39 -0.85
C ALA A 59 2.24 -10.95 -2.19
N LEU A 60 3.33 -10.40 -2.73
CA LEU A 60 3.95 -10.91 -3.95
C LEU A 60 4.46 -12.34 -3.76
N ALA A 61 5.17 -12.63 -2.67
CA ALA A 61 5.67 -13.97 -2.38
C ALA A 61 4.51 -14.98 -2.17
N TYR A 62 3.42 -14.58 -1.52
CA TYR A 62 2.20 -15.38 -1.43
C TYR A 62 1.60 -15.66 -2.81
N GLY A 63 1.44 -14.62 -3.63
CA GLY A 63 0.91 -14.73 -4.99
C GLY A 63 1.75 -15.64 -5.87
N MET A 64 3.09 -15.50 -5.82
CA MET A 64 4.01 -16.35 -6.60
C MET A 64 3.97 -17.82 -6.17
N ARG A 65 3.57 -18.11 -4.92
CA ARG A 65 3.44 -19.48 -4.40
C ARG A 65 2.09 -20.11 -4.76
N GLN A 66 1.01 -19.33 -4.74
CA GLN A 66 -0.36 -19.85 -4.81
C GLN A 66 -1.05 -19.61 -6.17
N LEU A 67 -0.50 -18.73 -7.01
CA LEU A 67 -1.06 -18.35 -8.31
C LEU A 67 -0.04 -18.58 -9.42
N GLU A 68 -0.52 -18.53 -10.66
CA GLU A 68 0.34 -18.49 -11.84
C GLU A 68 1.26 -17.27 -11.79
N TRP A 69 2.56 -17.47 -12.02
CA TRP A 69 3.62 -16.48 -11.84
C TRP A 69 3.39 -15.14 -12.57
N TRP A 70 2.66 -15.15 -13.68
CA TRP A 70 2.37 -13.94 -14.44
C TRP A 70 1.29 -13.07 -13.77
N ILE A 71 0.39 -13.64 -12.96
CA ILE A 71 -0.70 -12.91 -12.32
C ILE A 71 -0.16 -11.90 -11.31
N PRO A 72 0.68 -12.28 -10.32
CA PRO A 72 1.21 -11.31 -9.38
C PRO A 72 2.04 -10.21 -10.03
N LEU A 73 2.80 -10.54 -11.08
CA LEU A 73 3.62 -9.57 -11.81
C LEU A 73 2.75 -8.53 -12.51
N VAL A 74 1.75 -8.97 -13.29
CA VAL A 74 0.83 -8.05 -13.98
C VAL A 74 0.07 -7.19 -12.97
N CYS A 75 -0.31 -7.74 -11.82
CA CYS A 75 -0.98 -6.98 -10.78
C CYS A 75 -0.07 -5.90 -10.17
N VAL A 76 1.15 -6.25 -9.75
CA VAL A 76 2.06 -5.29 -9.09
C VAL A 76 2.55 -4.19 -10.04
N PHE A 77 2.86 -4.53 -11.29
CA PHE A 77 3.44 -3.56 -12.23
C PHE A 77 2.40 -2.76 -13.02
N ILE A 78 1.20 -3.32 -13.24
CA ILE A 78 0.20 -2.71 -14.12
C ILE A 78 -1.08 -2.42 -13.34
N SER A 79 -1.74 -3.45 -12.82
CA SER A 79 -3.12 -3.31 -12.34
C SER A 79 -3.22 -2.47 -11.07
N PHE A 80 -2.42 -2.76 -10.03
CA PHE A 80 -2.48 -2.02 -8.77
C PHE A 80 -2.12 -0.54 -8.92
N PRO A 81 -1.02 -0.15 -9.62
CA PRO A 81 -0.73 1.25 -9.87
C PRO A 81 -1.86 1.95 -10.63
N VAL A 82 -2.36 1.33 -11.71
CA VAL A 82 -3.41 1.94 -12.54
C VAL A 82 -4.68 2.15 -11.71
N VAL A 83 -5.11 1.14 -10.95
CA VAL A 83 -6.30 1.26 -10.09
C VAL A 83 -6.08 2.32 -9.01
N HIS A 84 -4.90 2.39 -8.39
CA HIS A 84 -4.59 3.40 -7.39
C HIS A 84 -4.67 4.82 -7.98
N PHE A 85 -4.02 5.08 -9.11
CA PHE A 85 -3.98 6.39 -9.73
C PHE A 85 -5.35 6.83 -10.27
N VAL A 86 -6.10 5.92 -10.91
CA VAL A 86 -7.39 6.25 -11.52
C VAL A 86 -8.47 6.51 -10.46
N PHE A 87 -8.53 5.67 -9.42
CA PHE A 87 -9.61 5.72 -8.44
C PHE A 87 -9.20 6.48 -7.17
N PHE A 88 -8.10 6.08 -6.54
CA PHE A 88 -7.80 6.53 -5.18
C PHE A 88 -7.12 7.88 -5.11
N GLN A 89 -6.20 8.18 -6.04
CA GLN A 89 -5.57 9.49 -6.08
C GLN A 89 -6.57 10.62 -6.38
N ARG A 90 -7.64 10.32 -7.13
CA ARG A 90 -8.65 11.32 -7.50
C ARG A 90 -9.74 11.50 -6.43
N LEU A 91 -10.03 10.46 -5.66
CA LEU A 91 -11.10 10.46 -4.67
C LEU A 91 -10.66 10.99 -3.29
N TRP A 92 -9.38 10.80 -2.91
CA TRP A 92 -8.90 11.08 -1.54
C TRP A 92 -7.60 11.89 -1.57
N SER A 93 -7.40 12.76 -0.57
CA SER A 93 -6.07 13.35 -0.31
C SER A 93 -5.11 12.25 0.16
N ASP A 94 -3.84 12.31 -0.28
CA ASP A 94 -2.81 11.31 0.03
C ASP A 94 -2.71 10.98 1.52
N LEU A 95 -2.89 11.98 2.39
CA LEU A 95 -2.90 11.83 3.85
C LEU A 95 -3.99 10.88 4.35
N ILE A 96 -5.21 11.06 3.86
CA ILE A 96 -6.35 10.25 4.29
C ILE A 96 -6.21 8.86 3.70
N ASN A 97 -5.80 8.77 2.43
CA ASN A 97 -5.54 7.50 1.75
C ASN A 97 -4.47 6.69 2.50
N LEU A 98 -3.34 7.30 2.85
CA LEU A 98 -2.30 6.66 3.64
C LEU A 98 -2.83 6.13 4.98
N SER A 99 -3.58 6.95 5.71
CA SER A 99 -4.09 6.55 7.04
C SER A 99 -5.03 5.33 6.96
N LEU A 100 -5.94 5.32 5.98
CA LEU A 100 -6.86 4.20 5.78
C LEU A 100 -6.14 2.97 5.26
N MET A 101 -5.31 3.13 4.24
CA MET A 101 -4.59 2.00 3.64
C MET A 101 -3.61 1.39 4.64
N THR A 102 -3.02 2.17 5.55
CA THR A 102 -2.15 1.64 6.60
C THR A 102 -2.92 0.77 7.60
N LEU A 103 -4.13 1.16 7.97
CA LEU A 103 -4.99 0.30 8.81
C LEU A 103 -5.32 -1.00 8.07
N LEU A 104 -5.67 -0.91 6.79
CA LEU A 104 -5.94 -2.07 5.95
C LEU A 104 -4.68 -2.93 5.72
N VAL A 105 -3.47 -2.35 5.71
CA VAL A 105 -2.20 -3.07 5.64
C VAL A 105 -2.04 -3.97 6.87
N ILE A 106 -2.39 -3.49 8.07
CA ILE A 106 -2.34 -4.32 9.29
C ILE A 106 -3.29 -5.52 9.17
N VAL A 107 -4.51 -5.29 8.65
CA VAL A 107 -5.47 -6.38 8.37
C VAL A 107 -4.91 -7.33 7.30
N ALA A 108 -4.28 -6.80 6.26
CA ALA A 108 -3.66 -7.58 5.19
C ALA A 108 -2.50 -8.46 5.70
N ILE A 109 -1.69 -7.96 6.63
CA ILE A 109 -0.62 -8.76 7.28
C ILE A 109 -1.25 -9.95 8.00
N ALA A 110 -2.29 -9.73 8.80
CA ALA A 110 -2.98 -10.81 9.52
C ALA A 110 -3.61 -11.82 8.55
N ALA A 111 -4.23 -11.34 7.48
CA ALA A 111 -4.81 -12.19 6.44
C ALA A 111 -3.73 -13.02 5.73
N LEU A 112 -2.62 -12.39 5.33
CA LEU A 112 -1.49 -13.09 4.71
C LEU A 112 -0.96 -14.17 5.66
N TYR A 113 -0.70 -13.85 6.93
CA TYR A 113 -0.19 -14.83 7.90
C TYR A 113 -1.14 -16.01 8.10
N TYR A 114 -2.44 -15.78 8.18
CA TYR A 114 -3.44 -16.83 8.41
C TYR A 114 -3.64 -17.75 7.20
N TYR A 115 -3.60 -17.21 5.98
CA TYR A 115 -3.89 -17.95 4.75
C TYR A 115 -2.63 -18.44 3.99
N TRP A 116 -1.43 -18.19 4.52
CA TRP A 116 -0.14 -18.44 3.87
C TRP A 116 0.18 -19.92 3.58
#